data_AF-A0A9E2VZY3-F1
#
_entry.id   AF-A0A9E2VZY3-F1
#
_cell.length_a   1.000
_cell.length_b   1.000
_cell.length_c   1.000
_cell.angle_alpha   90.00
_cell.angle_beta   90.00
_cell.angle_gamma   90.00
#
_symmetry.space_group_name_H-M   'P 1'
#
loop_
_entity.id
_entity.type
_entity.pdbx_description
1 polymer ?
#
loop_
_entity_poly.entity_id
_entity_poly.type
_entity_poly.pdbx_seq_one_letter_code
_entity_poly.pdbx_strand_id
1 'polypeptide(L)'
;MRKVFSSQRLENVEAVAQLLRDAGIEVKIENGRSYRGHRRGNFSYDTRKQAESMPAVWILRSEDQPRGRQMLRDMGLLESTRNPSESYVLASRHSEKDTRGGFTAKRIKLGLLVLIVAGIGLIAFGTQLPQLLKKKTVPAPPPAVAVKAPPAPLIPETITELASYQADVPTALAAALVRKALEEHQLKTACISVDGKAPSNNVMQAIANSNTALHPITACQDAATTRIDVSRYITDGSGSGEATLTVGNSAETLHVSREGHSWSIQGRR
;
A
#
# COMPACT_ATOMS: atom_id res chain seq x y z
N MET A 1 -24.06 -29.89 -4.21
CA MET A 1 -22.95 -29.12 -4.81
C MET A 1 -21.97 -28.63 -3.75
N ARG A 2 -20.67 -28.69 -4.00
CA ARG A 2 -19.60 -28.24 -3.07
C ARG A 2 -18.58 -27.37 -3.80
N LYS A 3 -18.20 -26.24 -3.22
CA LYS A 3 -17.17 -25.34 -3.76
C LYS A 3 -15.80 -26.03 -3.71
N VAL A 4 -15.09 -26.03 -4.83
CA VAL A 4 -13.75 -26.64 -4.91
C VAL A 4 -12.64 -25.65 -5.20
N PHE A 5 -12.93 -24.59 -5.95
CA PHE A 5 -11.94 -23.58 -6.33
C PHE A 5 -12.60 -22.21 -6.46
N SER A 6 -11.89 -21.15 -6.09
CA SER A 6 -12.32 -19.76 -6.29
C SER A 6 -11.13 -18.87 -6.56
N SER A 7 -11.27 -17.92 -7.48
CA SER A 7 -10.22 -17.00 -7.88
C SER A 7 -10.82 -15.65 -8.23
N GLN A 8 -10.06 -14.59 -8.01
CA GLN A 8 -10.45 -13.23 -8.42
C GLN A 8 -10.48 -13.08 -9.95
N ARG A 9 -9.64 -13.85 -10.65
CA ARG A 9 -9.61 -13.90 -12.12
C ARG A 9 -10.60 -14.94 -12.60
N LEU A 10 -11.59 -14.49 -13.36
CA LEU A 10 -12.65 -15.35 -13.92
C LEU A 10 -12.07 -16.37 -14.91
N GLU A 11 -11.06 -15.98 -15.68
CA GLU A 11 -10.39 -16.83 -16.66
C GLU A 11 -9.80 -18.09 -16.00
N ASN A 12 -9.25 -17.95 -14.80
CA ASN A 12 -8.72 -19.09 -14.04
C ASN A 12 -9.84 -20.05 -13.62
N VAL A 13 -10.98 -19.50 -13.21
CA VAL A 13 -12.16 -20.30 -12.81
C VAL A 13 -12.75 -21.02 -14.02
N GLU A 14 -12.79 -20.37 -15.17
CA GLU A 14 -13.22 -20.97 -16.44
C GLU A 14 -12.28 -22.10 -16.89
N ALA A 15 -10.96 -21.89 -16.80
CA ALA A 15 -9.96 -22.90 -17.13
C ALA A 15 -10.06 -24.13 -16.21
N VAL A 16 -10.21 -23.92 -14.89
CA VAL A 16 -10.39 -25.00 -13.92
C VAL A 16 -11.71 -25.74 -14.15
N ALA A 17 -12.79 -25.01 -14.45
CA ALA A 17 -14.07 -25.63 -14.77
C ALA A 17 -13.96 -26.48 -16.04
N GLN A 18 -13.28 -26.00 -17.08
CA GLN A 18 -13.06 -26.77 -18.30
C GLN A 18 -12.28 -28.04 -18.03
N LEU A 19 -11.19 -27.94 -17.28
CA LEU A 19 -10.37 -29.08 -16.91
C LEU A 19 -11.16 -30.16 -16.14
N LEU A 20 -12.03 -29.75 -15.22
CA LEU A 20 -12.89 -30.70 -14.50
C LEU A 20 -13.93 -31.36 -15.43
N ARG A 21 -14.50 -30.60 -16.39
CA ARG A 21 -15.41 -31.17 -17.39
C ARG A 21 -14.71 -32.17 -18.30
N ASP A 22 -13.48 -31.87 -18.71
CA ASP A 22 -12.67 -32.77 -19.56
C ASP A 22 -12.37 -34.09 -18.85
N ALA A 23 -12.29 -34.07 -17.51
CA ALA A 23 -12.19 -35.27 -16.67
C ALA A 23 -13.53 -36.01 -16.43
N GLY A 24 -14.62 -35.54 -17.05
CA GLY A 24 -15.97 -36.10 -16.91
C GLY A 24 -16.70 -35.67 -15.63
N ILE A 25 -16.24 -34.62 -14.94
CA ILE A 25 -16.84 -34.13 -13.70
C ILE A 25 -17.81 -32.98 -14.00
N GLU A 26 -19.04 -33.11 -13.51
CA GLU A 26 -20.08 -32.10 -13.72
C GLU A 26 -19.89 -30.89 -12.79
N VAL A 27 -19.71 -29.69 -13.37
CA VAL A 27 -19.40 -28.46 -12.64
C VAL A 27 -20.28 -27.27 -13.02
N LYS A 28 -20.52 -26.40 -12.04
CA LYS A 28 -21.21 -25.10 -12.16
C LYS A 28 -20.26 -23.98 -11.79
N ILE A 29 -20.24 -22.93 -12.61
CA ILE A 29 -19.52 -21.69 -12.30
C ILE A 29 -20.51 -20.73 -11.64
N GLU A 30 -20.16 -20.23 -10.47
CA GLU A 30 -20.84 -19.13 -9.79
C GLU A 30 -20.11 -17.82 -10.09
N ASN A 31 -20.85 -16.72 -10.24
CA ASN A 31 -20.33 -15.41 -10.65
C ASN A 31 -19.54 -15.47 -11.98
N GLY A 32 -20.02 -16.28 -12.94
CA GLY A 32 -19.46 -16.43 -14.28
C GLY A 32 -19.74 -15.26 -15.23
N ARG A 33 -19.32 -15.36 -16.50
CA ARG A 33 -19.61 -14.34 -17.51
C ARG A 33 -21.12 -14.17 -17.68
N SER A 34 -21.63 -12.98 -17.36
CA SER A 34 -22.99 -12.60 -17.71
C SER A 34 -23.05 -12.13 -19.16
N TYR A 35 -24.05 -12.62 -19.91
CA TYR A 35 -24.31 -12.20 -21.30
C TYR A 35 -24.59 -10.69 -21.42
N ARG A 36 -25.06 -10.03 -20.35
CA ARG A 36 -25.24 -8.56 -20.25
C ARG A 36 -24.08 -7.86 -19.53
N GLY A 37 -22.88 -8.44 -19.59
CA GLY A 37 -21.73 -8.08 -18.75
C GLY A 37 -21.27 -6.63 -18.90
N HIS A 38 -21.30 -5.93 -17.77
CA HIS A 38 -20.63 -4.65 -17.56
C HIS A 38 -19.16 -4.73 -18.00
N ARG A 39 -18.66 -3.65 -18.62
CA ARG A 39 -17.23 -3.46 -18.93
C ARG A 39 -16.40 -3.90 -17.73
N ARG A 40 -15.43 -4.78 -17.99
CA ARG A 40 -14.48 -5.38 -17.02
C ARG A 40 -14.48 -4.65 -15.68
N GLY A 41 -15.14 -5.22 -14.66
CA GLY A 41 -15.08 -4.69 -13.31
C GLY A 41 -13.61 -4.59 -12.89
N ASN A 42 -13.16 -3.40 -12.52
CA ASN A 42 -11.77 -3.17 -12.16
C ASN A 42 -11.37 -4.12 -11.02
N PHE A 43 -10.16 -4.67 -11.13
CA PHE A 43 -9.53 -5.46 -10.08
C PHE A 43 -9.45 -4.61 -8.80
N SER A 44 -10.14 -5.01 -7.73
CA SER A 44 -10.13 -4.33 -6.44
C SER A 44 -9.33 -5.15 -5.43
N TYR A 45 -8.52 -4.47 -4.61
CA TYR A 45 -7.74 -5.08 -3.52
C TYR A 45 -8.50 -5.12 -2.18
N ASP A 46 -9.73 -4.58 -2.12
CA ASP A 46 -10.53 -4.59 -0.88
C ASP A 46 -11.10 -5.99 -0.62
N THR A 47 -10.38 -6.76 0.19
CA THR A 47 -10.71 -8.14 0.57
C THR A 47 -12.07 -8.27 1.25
N ARG A 48 -12.59 -7.19 1.87
CA ARG A 48 -13.88 -7.19 2.57
C ARG A 48 -15.07 -7.23 1.63
N LYS A 49 -14.97 -6.59 0.46
CA LYS A 49 -16.05 -6.57 -0.55
C LYS A 49 -15.96 -7.75 -1.54
N GLN A 50 -14.82 -8.44 -1.57
CA GLN A 50 -14.50 -9.41 -2.62
C GLN A 50 -15.12 -10.79 -2.40
N ALA A 51 -15.36 -11.19 -1.14
CA ALA A 51 -15.82 -12.54 -0.81
C ALA A 51 -17.18 -12.92 -1.43
N GLU A 52 -18.10 -11.95 -1.54
CA GLU A 52 -19.46 -12.19 -2.03
C GLU A 52 -19.55 -12.27 -3.56
N SER A 53 -18.67 -11.56 -4.28
CA SER A 53 -18.69 -11.49 -5.75
C SER A 53 -17.60 -12.34 -6.43
N MET A 54 -16.87 -13.18 -5.68
CA MET A 54 -15.77 -13.97 -6.24
C MET A 54 -16.28 -15.09 -7.16
N PRO A 55 -15.76 -15.21 -8.39
CA PRO A 55 -15.97 -16.36 -9.23
C PRO A 55 -15.51 -17.66 -8.56
N ALA A 56 -16.34 -18.70 -8.65
CA ALA A 56 -16.06 -19.99 -8.03
C ALA A 56 -16.57 -21.17 -8.86
N VAL A 57 -15.85 -22.29 -8.79
CA VAL A 57 -16.26 -23.58 -9.36
C VAL A 57 -16.85 -24.46 -8.26
N TRP A 58 -18.04 -24.97 -8.55
CA TRP A 58 -18.78 -25.92 -7.72
C TRP A 58 -18.95 -27.23 -8.46
N ILE A 59 -18.66 -28.35 -7.80
CA ILE A 59 -18.99 -29.68 -8.34
C ILE A 59 -20.46 -29.96 -7.98
N LEU A 60 -21.28 -30.37 -8.96
CA LEU A 60 -22.70 -30.64 -8.73
C LEU A 60 -22.89 -31.92 -7.91
N ARG A 61 -22.27 -32.99 -8.38
CA ARG A 61 -22.29 -34.35 -7.86
C ARG A 61 -21.37 -34.50 -6.65
N SER A 62 -21.86 -35.16 -5.60
CA SER A 62 -21.06 -35.28 -4.36
C SER A 62 -20.01 -36.40 -4.49
N GLU A 63 -20.32 -37.41 -5.28
CA GLU A 63 -19.47 -38.55 -5.62
C GLU A 63 -18.19 -38.14 -6.37
N ASP A 64 -18.25 -37.09 -7.19
CA ASP A 64 -17.10 -36.61 -7.96
C ASP A 64 -16.18 -35.68 -7.14
N GLN A 65 -16.61 -35.27 -5.95
CA GLN A 65 -15.88 -34.30 -5.14
C GLN A 65 -14.48 -34.79 -4.73
N PRO A 66 -14.27 -36.03 -4.23
CA PRO A 66 -12.94 -36.50 -3.85
C PRO A 66 -12.00 -36.55 -5.05
N ARG A 67 -12.49 -37.05 -6.19
CA ARG A 67 -11.75 -37.16 -7.44
C ARG A 67 -11.35 -35.79 -7.99
N GLY A 68 -12.29 -34.84 -8.05
CA GLY A 68 -12.01 -33.47 -8.50
C GLY A 68 -10.98 -32.76 -7.62
N ARG A 69 -11.09 -32.89 -6.29
CA ARG A 69 -10.10 -32.31 -5.36
C ARG A 69 -8.72 -32.96 -5.48
N GLN A 70 -8.66 -34.26 -5.76
CA GLN A 70 -7.39 -34.95 -5.98
C GLN A 70 -6.72 -34.42 -7.24
N MET A 71 -7.43 -34.34 -8.36
CA MET A 71 -6.91 -33.78 -9.61
C MET A 71 -6.39 -32.34 -9.44
N LEU A 72 -7.11 -31.50 -8.70
CA LEU A 72 -6.67 -30.12 -8.43
C LEU A 72 -5.42 -30.06 -7.53
N ARG A 73 -5.25 -31.01 -6.60
CA ARG A 73 -4.02 -31.11 -5.78
C ARG A 73 -2.83 -31.56 -6.62
N ASP A 74 -3.03 -32.54 -7.49
CA ASP A 74 -1.96 -33.11 -8.32
C ASP A 74 -1.35 -32.06 -9.26
N MET A 75 -2.13 -31.03 -9.64
CA MET A 75 -1.67 -29.88 -10.43
C MET A 75 -1.20 -28.69 -9.59
N GLY A 76 -1.17 -28.81 -8.25
CA GLY A 76 -0.77 -27.72 -7.35
C GLY A 76 -1.76 -26.55 -7.28
N LEU A 77 -3.01 -26.72 -7.72
CA LEU A 77 -4.04 -25.67 -7.66
C LEU A 77 -4.75 -25.62 -6.29
N LEU A 78 -4.62 -26.68 -5.50
CA LEU A 78 -5.07 -26.71 -4.11
C LEU A 78 -3.86 -26.95 -3.21
N GLU A 79 -3.60 -25.99 -2.32
CA GLU A 79 -2.68 -26.21 -1.21
C GLU A 79 -3.23 -27.34 -0.34
N SER A 80 -2.35 -28.25 0.08
CA SER A 80 -2.73 -29.31 1.00
C SER A 80 -3.32 -28.68 2.27
N THR A 81 -4.60 -28.88 2.52
CA THR A 81 -5.26 -28.38 3.74
C THR A 81 -4.76 -29.10 5.00
N ARG A 82 -3.79 -30.03 4.89
CA ARG A 82 -2.92 -30.37 6.01
C ARG A 82 -1.99 -29.19 6.24
N ASN A 83 -2.47 -28.23 7.00
CA ASN A 83 -1.61 -27.31 7.71
C ASN A 83 -0.63 -28.17 8.53
N PRO A 84 0.68 -28.18 8.27
CA PRO A 84 1.62 -28.98 9.06
C PRO A 84 1.58 -28.62 10.55
N SER A 85 1.06 -27.42 10.89
CA SER A 85 0.85 -26.97 12.26
C SER A 85 -0.45 -27.45 12.92
N GLU A 86 -1.39 -28.09 12.22
CA GLU A 86 -2.63 -28.65 12.80
C GLU A 86 -2.66 -30.18 12.80
N SER A 87 -1.48 -30.78 12.96
CA SER A 87 -1.37 -32.20 13.31
C SER A 87 -1.63 -32.33 14.82
N TYR A 88 -2.81 -32.81 15.23
CA TYR A 88 -3.11 -33.14 16.64
C TYR A 88 -2.36 -34.37 17.18
N VAL A 89 -1.48 -34.95 16.36
CA VAL A 89 -0.52 -35.95 16.80
C VAL A 89 0.60 -35.18 17.48
N LEU A 90 0.83 -35.45 18.77
CA LEU A 90 1.98 -34.93 19.50
C LEU A 90 3.20 -35.13 18.62
N ALA A 91 3.82 -34.05 18.14
CA ALA A 91 5.02 -34.16 17.34
C ALA A 91 6.05 -34.91 18.17
N SER A 92 6.26 -36.19 17.85
CA SER A 92 7.38 -36.95 18.38
C SER A 92 8.60 -36.07 18.19
N ARG A 93 9.37 -35.83 19.26
CA ARG A 93 10.52 -34.91 19.29
C ARG A 93 11.67 -35.33 18.35
N HIS A 94 11.40 -36.17 17.36
CA HIS A 94 12.33 -36.74 16.40
C HIS A 94 11.78 -36.59 14.96
N SER A 95 10.89 -35.62 14.71
CA SER A 95 10.69 -35.14 13.33
C SER A 95 11.97 -34.40 12.95
N GLU A 96 12.78 -35.12 12.18
CA GLU A 96 13.98 -34.72 11.48
C GLU A 96 13.95 -33.23 11.15
N LYS A 97 14.87 -32.49 11.77
CA LYS A 97 15.20 -31.14 11.32
C LYS A 97 15.58 -31.28 9.86
N ASP A 98 14.74 -30.78 8.98
CA ASP A 98 15.16 -30.32 7.66
C ASP A 98 16.33 -29.36 7.92
N THR A 99 17.57 -29.85 7.78
CA THR A 99 18.78 -29.06 7.91
C THR A 99 18.93 -28.22 6.65
N ARG A 100 17.99 -27.29 6.42
CA ARG A 100 18.36 -26.05 5.74
C ARG A 100 19.13 -25.25 6.77
N GLY A 101 20.45 -25.44 6.77
CA GLY A 101 21.40 -24.71 7.60
C GLY A 101 21.20 -23.22 7.43
N GLY A 102 20.35 -22.63 8.25
CA GLY A 102 20.10 -21.22 8.30
C GLY A 102 21.38 -20.54 8.71
N PHE A 103 22.06 -19.89 7.77
CA PHE A 103 23.11 -18.94 8.12
C PHE A 103 22.47 -17.90 9.02
N THR A 104 22.85 -17.93 10.31
CA THR A 104 22.41 -16.95 11.29
C THR A 104 22.56 -15.55 10.68
N ALA A 105 21.52 -14.73 10.71
CA ALA A 105 21.48 -13.43 10.04
C ALA A 105 22.71 -12.54 10.33
N LYS A 106 23.38 -12.74 11.48
CA LYS A 106 24.67 -12.12 11.82
C LYS A 106 25.82 -12.48 10.86
N ARG A 107 25.93 -13.74 10.39
CA ARG A 107 26.98 -14.19 9.45
C ARG A 107 26.79 -13.59 8.06
N ILE A 108 25.54 -13.48 7.59
CA ILE A 108 25.21 -12.80 6.33
C ILE A 108 25.55 -11.31 6.43
N LYS A 109 25.16 -10.66 7.54
CA LYS A 109 25.48 -9.25 7.78
C LYS A 109 26.98 -8.98 7.85
N LEU A 110 27.75 -9.88 8.48
CA LEU A 110 29.21 -9.76 8.55
C LEU A 110 29.88 -9.95 7.18
N GLY A 111 29.43 -10.95 6.40
CA GLY A 111 29.94 -11.18 5.05
C GLY A 111 29.70 -10.00 4.12
N LEU A 112 28.50 -9.38 4.19
CA LEU A 112 28.17 -8.20 3.41
C LEU A 112 29.03 -6.98 3.81
N LEU A 113 29.32 -6.80 5.10
CA LEU A 113 30.17 -5.71 5.59
C LEU A 113 31.62 -5.86 5.11
N VAL A 114 32.18 -7.07 5.15
CA VAL A 114 33.52 -7.36 4.61
C VAL A 114 33.60 -7.09 3.10
N LEU A 115 32.55 -7.45 2.35
CA LEU A 115 32.50 -7.22 0.91
C LEU A 115 32.47 -5.72 0.58
N ILE A 116 31.70 -4.92 1.33
CA ILE A 116 31.67 -3.46 1.18
C ILE A 116 33.04 -2.86 1.49
N VAL A 117 33.70 -3.27 2.58
CA VAL A 117 35.04 -2.77 2.94
C VAL A 117 36.07 -3.16 1.88
N ALA A 118 36.02 -4.38 1.36
CA ALA A 118 36.89 -4.82 0.27
C ALA A 118 36.65 -4.01 -1.01
N GLY A 119 35.39 -3.71 -1.36
CA GLY A 119 35.05 -2.86 -2.49
C GLY A 119 35.58 -1.43 -2.35
N ILE A 120 35.44 -0.83 -1.17
CA ILE A 120 35.99 0.50 -0.88
C ILE A 120 37.52 0.49 -0.93
N GLY A 121 38.17 -0.54 -0.36
CA GLY A 121 39.61 -0.70 -0.41
C GLY A 121 40.15 -0.81 -1.85
N LEU A 122 39.44 -1.54 -2.72
CA LEU A 122 39.83 -1.76 -4.11
C LEU A 122 39.67 -0.49 -4.96
N ILE A 123 38.64 0.32 -4.68
CA ILE A 123 38.44 1.64 -5.33
C ILE A 123 39.50 2.63 -4.84
N ALA A 124 39.76 2.70 -3.52
CA ALA A 124 40.75 3.60 -2.95
C ALA A 124 42.19 3.28 -3.39
N PHE A 125 42.52 2.00 -3.59
CA PHE A 125 43.83 1.56 -4.08
C PHE A 125 43.97 1.74 -5.60
N GLY A 126 42.87 1.74 -6.36
CA GLY A 126 42.85 1.95 -7.81
C GLY A 126 42.90 3.41 -8.27
N THR A 127 42.65 4.38 -7.39
CA THR A 127 42.54 5.82 -7.76
C THR A 127 43.66 6.69 -7.18
N GLN A 128 44.91 6.22 -7.20
CA GLN A 128 46.08 7.07 -6.99
C GLN A 128 46.89 7.25 -8.27
N LEU A 129 46.31 7.94 -9.27
CA LEU A 129 47.06 8.78 -10.22
C LEU A 129 46.12 9.88 -10.78
N PRO A 130 46.63 11.12 -10.97
CA PRO A 130 45.89 12.32 -10.61
C PRO A 130 45.00 12.88 -11.72
N GLN A 131 43.94 13.52 -11.25
CA GLN A 131 43.16 14.54 -11.94
C GLN A 131 44.05 15.59 -12.59
N LEU A 132 44.21 15.57 -13.92
CA LEU A 132 44.63 16.75 -14.69
C LEU A 132 43.95 16.78 -16.07
N LEU A 133 43.14 17.83 -16.25
CA LEU A 133 42.85 18.51 -17.51
C LEU A 133 42.06 17.72 -18.59
N LYS A 134 40.78 18.06 -18.73
CA LYS A 134 40.20 18.59 -19.99
C LYS A 134 38.72 18.91 -19.82
N LYS A 135 38.43 20.18 -19.50
CA LYS A 135 37.15 20.80 -19.85
C LYS A 135 37.17 20.98 -21.37
N LYS A 136 36.67 19.97 -22.11
CA LYS A 136 36.53 20.06 -23.56
C LYS A 136 35.28 20.89 -23.86
N THR A 137 35.49 22.16 -24.17
CA THR A 137 34.51 23.01 -24.84
C THR A 137 34.05 22.32 -26.11
N VAL A 138 32.75 22.06 -26.20
CA VAL A 138 32.10 21.57 -27.42
C VAL A 138 31.75 22.79 -28.28
N PRO A 139 32.21 22.87 -29.54
CA PRO A 139 31.82 23.93 -30.46
C PRO A 139 30.40 23.72 -30.97
N ALA A 140 29.73 24.84 -31.29
CA ALA A 140 28.37 24.88 -31.80
C ALA A 140 28.19 24.01 -33.07
N PRO A 141 27.12 23.21 -33.18
CA PRO A 141 26.82 22.47 -34.40
C PRO A 141 26.29 23.43 -35.49
N PRO A 142 26.68 23.23 -36.77
CA PRO A 142 26.08 23.95 -37.90
C PRO A 142 24.60 23.56 -38.10
N PRO A 143 23.79 24.39 -38.78
CA PRO A 143 22.36 24.15 -38.95
C PRO A 143 22.11 22.87 -39.74
N ALA A 144 21.41 21.92 -39.10
CA ALA A 144 20.94 20.70 -39.74
C ALA A 144 19.73 21.00 -40.63
N VAL A 145 19.84 20.57 -41.89
CA VAL A 145 18.76 20.55 -42.89
C VAL A 145 17.61 19.68 -42.39
N ALA A 146 16.39 20.21 -42.51
CA ALA A 146 15.17 19.52 -42.11
C ALA A 146 14.92 18.29 -43.00
N VAL A 147 15.04 17.09 -42.42
CA VAL A 147 14.48 15.86 -42.99
C VAL A 147 13.14 15.60 -42.31
N LYS A 148 12.07 15.55 -43.10
CA LYS A 148 10.72 15.18 -42.66
C LYS A 148 10.73 13.73 -42.15
N ALA A 149 10.55 13.55 -40.85
CA ALA A 149 10.38 12.22 -40.24
C ALA A 149 8.95 11.70 -40.46
N PRO A 150 8.77 10.40 -40.78
CA PRO A 150 7.46 9.75 -40.80
C PRO A 150 6.88 9.65 -39.37
N PRO A 151 5.55 9.54 -39.21
CA PRO A 151 4.91 9.58 -37.90
C PRO A 151 5.37 8.44 -37.00
N ALA A 152 5.80 8.79 -35.80
CA ALA A 152 6.20 7.86 -34.76
C ALA A 152 5.01 7.02 -34.29
N PRO A 153 5.20 5.72 -33.97
CA PRO A 153 4.20 4.93 -33.28
C PRO A 153 3.96 5.52 -31.87
N LEU A 154 2.68 5.56 -31.48
CA LEU A 154 2.23 5.95 -30.15
C LEU A 154 2.88 5.03 -29.11
N ILE A 155 3.92 5.52 -28.43
CA ILE A 155 4.41 4.92 -27.20
C ILE A 155 3.36 5.24 -26.14
N PRO A 156 2.77 4.25 -25.44
CA PRO A 156 1.89 4.55 -24.33
C PRO A 156 2.70 5.32 -23.28
N GLU A 157 2.22 6.51 -22.93
CA GLU A 157 2.77 7.34 -21.88
C GLU A 157 2.98 6.48 -20.63
N THR A 158 4.24 6.36 -20.21
CA THR A 158 4.59 5.83 -18.90
C THR A 158 3.84 6.64 -17.86
N ILE A 159 2.94 6.01 -17.11
CA ILE A 159 2.20 6.58 -15.97
C ILE A 159 3.24 7.18 -15.01
N THR A 160 3.49 8.48 -15.14
CA THR A 160 4.37 9.28 -14.28
C THR A 160 3.56 10.35 -13.56
N GLU A 161 2.26 10.11 -13.40
CA GLU A 161 1.40 10.89 -12.53
C GLU A 161 1.13 10.01 -11.31
N LEU A 162 1.84 10.28 -10.20
CA LEU A 162 1.44 9.72 -8.93
C LEU A 162 0.05 10.28 -8.63
N ALA A 163 -0.97 9.44 -8.77
CA ALA A 163 -2.35 9.82 -8.49
C ALA A 163 -2.47 10.18 -7.01
N SER A 164 -2.48 11.48 -6.71
CA SER A 164 -2.77 11.99 -5.37
C SER A 164 -4.25 11.83 -5.07
N TYR A 165 -4.59 11.24 -3.93
CA TYR A 165 -5.96 11.03 -3.52
C TYR A 165 -6.22 11.68 -2.16
N GLN A 166 -7.48 12.10 -1.93
CA GLN A 166 -7.90 12.60 -0.63
C GLN A 166 -8.17 11.41 0.29
N ALA A 167 -7.44 11.36 1.40
CA ALA A 167 -7.59 10.36 2.44
C ALA A 167 -8.21 10.98 3.71
N ASP A 168 -8.77 10.14 4.57
CA ASP A 168 -9.21 10.56 5.90
C ASP A 168 -7.99 11.01 6.72
N VAL A 169 -8.12 12.10 7.50
CA VAL A 169 -7.03 12.63 8.31
C VAL A 169 -6.63 11.62 9.40
N PRO A 170 -5.38 11.10 9.41
CA PRO A 170 -4.92 10.20 10.47
C PRO A 170 -4.91 10.90 11.84
N THR A 171 -5.23 10.15 12.90
CA THR A 171 -5.33 10.69 14.26
C THR A 171 -4.05 11.38 14.73
N ALA A 172 -2.89 10.78 14.44
CA ALA A 172 -1.60 11.36 14.77
C ALA A 172 -1.28 12.64 13.99
N LEU A 173 -1.75 12.75 12.74
CA LEU A 173 -1.60 13.95 11.92
C LEU A 173 -2.46 15.09 12.46
N ALA A 174 -3.74 14.82 12.72
CA ALA A 174 -4.65 15.78 13.35
C ALA A 174 -4.06 16.31 14.66
N ALA A 175 -3.53 15.41 15.50
CA ALA A 175 -2.94 15.81 16.77
C ALA A 175 -1.69 16.70 16.62
N ALA A 176 -0.82 16.40 15.65
CA ALA A 176 0.37 17.20 15.37
C ALA A 176 0.00 18.61 14.89
N LEU A 177 -0.94 18.73 13.96
CA LEU A 177 -1.37 20.01 13.39
C LEU A 177 -2.09 20.88 14.42
N VAL A 178 -2.95 20.29 15.26
CA VAL A 178 -3.64 21.05 16.33
C VAL A 178 -2.64 21.55 17.37
N ARG A 179 -1.67 20.72 17.82
CA ARG A 179 -0.64 21.17 18.77
C ARG A 179 0.18 22.33 18.20
N LYS A 180 0.61 22.24 16.94
CA LYS A 180 1.28 23.35 16.25
C LYS A 180 0.44 24.63 16.28
N ALA A 181 -0.85 24.54 15.94
CA ALA A 181 -1.75 25.70 15.95
C ALA A 181 -1.91 26.31 17.34
N LEU A 182 -2.01 25.48 18.38
CA LEU A 182 -2.11 25.93 19.77
C LEU A 182 -0.84 26.65 20.24
N GLU A 183 0.33 26.14 19.86
CA GLU A 183 1.64 26.72 20.18
C GLU A 183 1.86 28.04 19.44
N GLU A 184 1.62 28.09 18.13
CA GLU A 184 1.81 29.27 17.29
C GLU A 184 0.89 30.44 17.68
N HIS A 185 -0.36 30.14 18.02
CA HIS A 185 -1.35 31.14 18.39
C HIS A 185 -1.50 31.34 19.91
N GLN A 186 -0.74 30.61 20.73
CA GLN A 186 -0.77 30.66 22.20
C GLN A 186 -2.18 30.54 22.79
N LEU A 187 -3.00 29.67 22.19
CA LEU A 187 -4.41 29.53 22.55
C LEU A 187 -4.56 28.74 23.85
N LYS A 188 -5.32 29.30 24.80
CA LYS A 188 -5.69 28.63 26.07
C LYS A 188 -6.97 27.80 25.95
N THR A 189 -7.82 28.15 24.98
CA THR A 189 -9.11 27.53 24.73
C THR A 189 -9.33 27.41 23.22
N ALA A 190 -9.69 26.22 22.75
CA ALA A 190 -9.96 25.99 21.33
C ALA A 190 -11.02 24.90 21.09
N CYS A 191 -11.76 25.08 20.01
CA CYS A 191 -12.76 24.15 19.52
C CYS A 191 -12.20 23.36 18.34
N ILE A 192 -12.19 22.03 18.44
CA ILE A 192 -11.53 21.16 17.46
C ILE A 192 -12.57 20.48 16.57
N SER A 193 -12.32 20.46 15.26
CA SER A 193 -12.94 19.57 14.28
C SER A 193 -11.89 18.89 13.40
N VAL A 194 -12.23 17.71 12.90
CA VAL A 194 -11.43 16.96 11.93
C VAL A 194 -12.34 16.58 10.76
N ASP A 195 -11.96 16.95 9.55
CA ASP A 195 -12.76 16.81 8.33
C ASP A 195 -14.19 17.34 8.50
N GLY A 196 -14.34 18.48 9.19
CA GLY A 196 -15.65 19.10 9.48
C GLY A 196 -16.54 18.32 10.46
N LYS A 197 -16.03 17.24 11.07
CA LYS A 197 -16.75 16.40 12.04
C LYS A 197 -16.20 16.57 13.45
N ALA A 198 -16.96 16.12 14.44
CA ALA A 198 -16.48 16.02 15.80
C ALA A 198 -15.27 15.08 15.86
N PRO A 199 -14.17 15.48 16.53
CA PRO A 199 -12.97 14.65 16.63
C PRO A 199 -13.27 13.37 17.42
N SER A 200 -12.60 12.28 17.05
CA SER A 200 -12.68 11.03 17.82
C SER A 200 -12.01 11.19 19.20
N ASN A 201 -12.43 10.37 20.18
CA ASN A 201 -11.84 10.39 21.52
C ASN A 201 -10.32 10.18 21.50
N ASN A 202 -9.81 9.34 20.58
CA ASN A 202 -8.37 9.10 20.43
C ASN A 202 -7.61 10.38 20.03
N VAL A 203 -8.22 11.22 19.18
CA VAL A 203 -7.63 12.51 18.78
C VAL A 203 -7.62 13.47 19.97
N MET A 204 -8.74 13.57 20.70
CA MET A 204 -8.82 14.42 21.89
C MET A 204 -7.78 14.01 22.95
N GLN A 205 -7.60 12.71 23.18
CA GLN A 205 -6.58 12.19 24.10
C GLN A 205 -5.15 12.46 23.62
N ALA A 206 -4.89 12.37 22.31
CA ALA A 206 -3.56 12.62 21.75
C ALA A 206 -3.13 14.10 21.78
N ILE A 207 -4.08 15.03 21.87
CA ILE A 207 -3.84 16.47 21.91
C ILE A 207 -3.89 17.00 23.35
N ALA A 208 -4.65 16.35 24.24
CA ALA A 208 -4.83 16.77 25.62
C ALA A 208 -3.48 17.05 26.28
N ASN A 209 -3.29 18.32 26.66
CA ASN A 209 -2.18 18.80 27.47
C ASN A 209 -2.77 19.44 28.75
N SER A 210 -1.94 19.65 29.77
CA SER A 210 -2.43 20.17 31.05
C SER A 210 -2.84 21.65 31.02
N ASN A 211 -2.44 22.39 29.98
CA ASN A 211 -2.50 23.85 29.96
C ASN A 211 -3.51 24.43 28.94
N THR A 212 -4.26 23.60 28.22
CA THR A 212 -5.23 24.06 27.22
C THR A 212 -6.57 23.36 27.42
N ALA A 213 -7.65 24.13 27.53
CA ALA A 213 -9.01 23.60 27.56
C ALA A 213 -9.51 23.39 26.12
N LEU A 214 -9.61 22.12 25.73
CA LEU A 214 -9.98 21.71 24.38
C LEU A 214 -11.38 21.10 24.38
N HIS A 215 -12.23 21.58 23.47
CA HIS A 215 -13.59 21.10 23.32
C HIS A 215 -13.84 20.59 21.90
N PRO A 216 -14.60 19.50 21.72
CA PRO A 216 -15.06 19.10 20.40
C PRO A 216 -16.02 20.17 19.85
N ILE A 217 -16.07 20.31 18.52
CA ILE A 217 -16.93 21.31 17.87
C ILE A 217 -18.41 21.24 18.28
N THR A 218 -18.91 20.06 18.66
CA THR A 218 -20.29 19.85 19.14
C THR A 218 -20.55 20.42 20.54
N ALA A 219 -19.51 20.55 21.37
CA ALA A 219 -19.61 21.11 22.71
C ALA A 219 -19.37 22.64 22.74
N CYS A 220 -18.96 23.22 21.61
CA CYS A 220 -18.66 24.64 21.52
C CYS A 220 -19.90 25.47 21.21
N GLN A 221 -20.42 26.14 22.24
CA GLN A 221 -21.58 27.03 22.12
C GLN A 221 -21.18 28.48 21.83
N ASP A 222 -19.96 28.87 22.20
CA ASP A 222 -19.52 30.25 22.14
C ASP A 222 -18.83 30.59 20.81
N ALA A 223 -19.33 31.63 20.13
CA ALA A 223 -18.72 32.18 18.92
C ALA A 223 -17.35 32.85 19.17
N ALA A 224 -17.01 33.14 20.43
CA ALA A 224 -15.76 33.77 20.83
C ALA A 224 -14.57 32.80 20.91
N THR A 225 -14.80 31.48 20.92
CA THR A 225 -13.72 30.50 21.02
C THR A 225 -13.12 30.21 19.65
N THR A 226 -11.80 30.30 19.53
CA THR A 226 -11.08 30.00 18.28
C THR A 226 -11.34 28.56 17.83
N ARG A 227 -11.82 28.40 16.60
CA ARG A 227 -12.06 27.10 15.98
C ARG A 227 -10.82 26.63 15.23
N ILE A 228 -10.45 25.37 15.40
CA ILE A 228 -9.36 24.72 14.69
C ILE A 228 -9.95 23.52 13.93
N ASP A 229 -9.90 23.58 12.61
CA ASP A 229 -10.29 22.47 11.73
C ASP A 229 -9.07 21.93 10.99
N VAL A 230 -8.91 20.61 11.01
CA VAL A 230 -7.93 19.92 10.16
C VAL A 230 -8.69 19.13 9.11
N SER A 231 -8.50 19.45 7.84
CA SER A 231 -9.25 18.82 6.76
C SER A 231 -8.43 18.68 5.48
N ARG A 232 -8.99 17.92 4.52
CA ARG A 232 -8.46 17.79 3.15
C ARG A 232 -7.02 17.27 3.13
N TYR A 233 -6.78 16.12 3.75
CA TYR A 233 -5.49 15.44 3.62
C TYR A 233 -5.37 14.77 2.26
N ILE A 234 -4.47 15.28 1.41
CA ILE A 234 -4.15 14.75 0.09
C ILE A 234 -2.82 14.03 0.17
N THR A 235 -2.78 12.76 -0.22
CA THR A 235 -1.57 11.93 -0.19
C THR A 235 -1.48 11.06 -1.44
N ASP A 236 -0.26 10.71 -1.82
CA ASP A 236 0.05 9.73 -2.87
C ASP A 236 0.29 8.32 -2.30
N GLY A 237 0.12 8.13 -0.98
CA GLY A 237 0.36 6.86 -0.28
C GLY A 237 1.82 6.64 0.15
N SER A 238 2.74 7.56 -0.16
CA SER A 238 4.15 7.47 0.24
C SER A 238 4.40 7.78 1.73
N GLY A 239 3.40 8.35 2.41
CA GLY A 239 3.54 8.89 3.76
C GLY A 239 3.80 10.40 3.79
N SER A 240 3.97 11.05 2.63
CA SER A 240 3.88 12.51 2.50
C SER A 240 2.54 12.96 1.91
N GLY A 241 2.20 14.23 2.12
CA GLY A 241 0.98 14.82 1.60
C GLY A 241 0.82 16.28 1.95
N GLU A 242 -0.32 16.84 1.59
CA GLU A 242 -0.75 18.19 1.98
C GLU A 242 -2.00 18.08 2.84
N ALA A 243 -2.10 18.87 3.91
CA ALA A 243 -3.30 18.98 4.74
C ALA A 243 -3.66 20.45 4.92
N THR A 244 -4.96 20.74 4.94
CA THR A 244 -5.46 22.08 5.26
C THR A 244 -5.70 22.23 6.76
N LEU A 245 -5.10 23.24 7.36
CA LEU A 245 -5.32 23.66 8.73
C LEU A 245 -6.08 24.99 8.71
N THR A 246 -7.25 25.04 9.32
CA THR A 246 -8.05 26.26 9.44
C THR A 246 -8.08 26.69 10.90
N VAL A 247 -7.60 27.89 11.20
CA VAL A 247 -7.63 28.50 12.54
C VAL A 247 -8.48 29.77 12.49
N GLY A 248 -9.64 29.75 13.15
CA GLY A 248 -10.64 30.80 13.04
C GLY A 248 -11.12 30.94 11.60
N ASN A 249 -10.76 32.05 10.95
CA ASN A 249 -11.08 32.34 9.56
C ASN A 249 -9.88 32.17 8.61
N SER A 250 -8.71 31.80 9.13
CA SER A 250 -7.48 31.66 8.36
C SER A 250 -7.27 30.20 8.00
N ALA A 251 -7.33 29.88 6.71
CA ALA A 251 -7.01 28.55 6.18
C ALA A 251 -5.59 28.54 5.59
N GLU A 252 -4.83 27.52 5.94
CA GLU A 252 -3.45 27.32 5.52
C GLU A 252 -3.26 25.89 5.00
N THR A 253 -2.54 25.74 3.88
CA THR A 253 -2.13 24.43 3.39
C THR A 253 -0.70 24.14 3.85
N LEU A 254 -0.53 23.03 4.54
CA LEU A 254 0.74 22.58 5.11
C LEU A 254 1.18 21.29 4.43
N HIS A 255 2.46 21.23 4.06
CA HIS A 255 3.07 19.97 3.64
C HIS A 255 3.41 19.14 4.87
N VAL A 256 3.07 17.86 4.84
CA VAL A 256 3.23 16.95 5.98
C VAL A 256 3.88 15.66 5.53
N SER A 257 4.80 15.15 6.34
CA SER A 257 5.50 13.90 6.08
C SER A 257 5.47 13.01 7.31
N ARG A 258 5.35 11.70 7.10
CA ARG A 258 5.29 10.71 8.16
C ARG A 258 6.64 10.03 8.33
N GLU A 259 7.19 10.12 9.53
CA GLU A 259 8.38 9.41 9.96
C GLU A 259 7.98 8.36 11.01
N GLY A 260 7.69 7.13 10.56
CA GLY A 260 7.25 6.06 11.45
C GLY A 260 5.86 6.33 12.07
N HIS A 261 5.80 6.76 13.33
CA HIS A 261 4.56 7.13 14.02
C HIS A 261 4.43 8.64 14.26
N SER A 262 5.50 9.39 14.01
CA SER A 262 5.51 10.85 14.10
C SER A 262 5.22 11.49 12.74
N TRP A 263 4.65 12.69 12.80
CA TRP A 263 4.41 13.53 11.64
C TRP A 263 5.31 14.77 11.75
N SER A 264 6.07 15.05 10.69
CA SER A 264 6.83 16.28 10.50
C SER A 264 6.05 17.22 9.57
N ILE A 265 6.00 18.51 9.94
CA ILE A 265 5.27 19.54 9.21
C ILE A 265 6.31 20.40 8.48
N GLN A 266 6.34 20.32 7.16
CA GLN A 266 7.33 20.96 6.31
C GLN A 266 6.76 22.22 5.67
N GLY A 267 6.85 23.37 6.34
CA GLY A 267 6.61 24.69 5.75
C GLY A 267 5.17 25.00 5.28
N ARG A 268 4.92 26.30 5.09
CA ARG A 268 3.68 26.89 4.56
C ARG A 268 3.78 27.00 3.05
N ARG A 269 2.72 26.63 2.32
CA ARG A 269 2.60 26.91 0.87
C ARG A 269 1.92 28.24 0.61
#